data_AF-A0A8T4W8V7-F1
#
_entry.id   AF-A0A8T4W8V7-F1
#
_cell.length_a   1.000
_cell.length_b   1.000
_cell.length_c   1.000
_cell.angle_alpha   90.00
_cell.angle_beta   90.00
_cell.angle_gamma   90.00
#
_symmetry.space_group_name_H-M   'P 1'
#
loop_
_entity.id
_entity.type
_entity.pdbx_description
1 polymer ?
#
loop_
_entity_poly.entity_id
_entity_poly.type
_entity_poly.pdbx_seq_one_letter_code
_entity_poly.pdbx_strand_id
1 'polypeptide(L)'
;HPMPYDPDLTTQIAQRFASYDDLDKYNCTIEEREEYEPYIDMGGVVYAGVDYGKILEQAEQEADVIIWDGGNNDFSFYKPDLLITLADPHRPGHELSFYPGSVNTIAADVVLINKVNTAKKENIESVRKNVKSVNPDAQIIDGISDVILENADDIKGKKVLVIEDGPTVTHGSMEYGAGTVAAEDNHAGEIVDPRSFAVGSIVDTFEKYTHLSKVLPAMGYGKKQTKELEETINNAEVDAVISGTPIDLNRVLKTDKPLLRVRYGVGDTTAKELETIVDSFTNKHL
;
A
#
# COMPACT_ATOMS: atom_id res chain seq x y z
N HIS A 1 11.07 3.52 -4.55
CA HIS A 1 11.92 3.63 -3.34
C HIS A 1 12.98 2.51 -3.36
N PRO A 2 14.23 2.72 -2.91
CA PRO A 2 15.21 1.64 -2.89
C PRO A 2 14.92 0.75 -1.67
N MET A 3 14.63 -0.52 -1.93
CA MET A 3 14.50 -1.56 -0.91
C MET A 3 15.69 -2.53 -1.00
N PRO A 4 16.91 -2.11 -0.64
CA PRO A 4 18.08 -2.91 -0.92
C PRO A 4 18.27 -4.00 0.12
N TYR A 5 17.46 -5.06 0.01
CA TYR A 5 17.46 -6.17 0.97
C TYR A 5 18.54 -7.21 0.68
N ASP A 6 19.21 -7.16 -0.48
CA ASP A 6 20.32 -8.06 -0.77
C ASP A 6 21.59 -7.63 0.00
N PRO A 7 22.28 -8.55 0.70
CA PRO A 7 23.56 -8.25 1.36
C PRO A 7 24.63 -7.71 0.40
N ASP A 8 24.56 -8.06 -0.89
CA ASP A 8 25.40 -7.54 -1.95
C ASP A 8 24.64 -6.52 -2.82
N LEU A 9 24.76 -5.25 -2.44
CA LEU A 9 24.17 -4.11 -3.17
C LEU A 9 24.58 -4.03 -4.64
N THR A 10 25.68 -4.66 -5.04
CA THR A 10 26.11 -4.65 -6.45
C THR A 10 25.16 -5.45 -7.34
N THR A 11 24.40 -6.39 -6.76
CA THR A 11 23.34 -7.14 -7.46
C THR A 11 22.08 -6.31 -7.68
N GLN A 12 21.94 -5.20 -6.95
CA GLN A 12 20.79 -4.31 -6.94
C GLN A 12 21.15 -2.90 -7.45
N ILE A 13 22.14 -2.77 -8.33
CA ILE A 13 22.52 -1.47 -8.92
C ILE A 13 21.33 -0.86 -9.68
N ALA A 14 20.77 -1.63 -10.62
CA ALA A 14 19.58 -1.29 -11.38
C ALA A 14 18.99 -2.58 -11.95
N GLN A 15 17.74 -2.86 -11.59
CA GLN A 15 16.99 -4.06 -11.95
C GLN A 15 15.72 -3.63 -12.68
N ARG A 16 15.31 -4.44 -13.65
CA ARG A 16 14.13 -4.24 -14.49
C ARG A 16 13.18 -5.42 -14.30
N PHE A 17 11.93 -5.14 -13.96
CA PHE A 17 10.88 -6.12 -13.74
C PHE A 17 9.72 -5.85 -14.69
N ALA A 18 9.44 -6.80 -15.59
CA ALA A 18 8.30 -6.74 -16.50
C ALA A 18 7.40 -7.98 -16.39
N SER A 19 7.78 -8.93 -15.53
CA SER A 19 7.09 -10.21 -15.37
C SER A 19 7.35 -10.81 -13.98
N TYR A 20 6.53 -11.79 -13.61
CA TYR A 20 6.72 -12.57 -12.39
C TYR A 20 8.05 -13.34 -12.37
N ASP A 21 8.51 -13.81 -13.53
CA ASP A 21 9.78 -14.50 -13.66
C ASP A 21 10.96 -13.60 -13.26
N ASP A 22 10.84 -12.27 -13.47
CA ASP A 22 11.85 -11.31 -13.02
C ASP A 22 11.90 -11.20 -11.50
N LEU A 23 10.75 -11.22 -10.82
CA LEU A 23 10.67 -11.19 -9.35
C LEU A 23 11.39 -12.39 -8.73
N ASP A 24 11.24 -13.58 -9.33
CA ASP A 24 11.94 -14.78 -8.91
C ASP A 24 13.43 -14.72 -9.25
N LYS A 25 13.77 -14.25 -10.45
CA LYS A 25 15.17 -14.10 -10.91
C LYS A 25 16.00 -13.23 -9.98
N TYR A 26 15.44 -12.13 -9.48
CA TYR A 26 16.12 -11.21 -8.58
C TYR A 26 15.90 -11.52 -7.09
N ASN A 27 15.28 -12.67 -6.76
CA ASN A 27 14.99 -13.10 -5.40
C ASN A 27 14.23 -12.03 -4.58
N CYS A 28 13.26 -11.35 -5.19
CA CYS A 28 12.49 -10.32 -4.51
C CYS A 28 11.86 -10.86 -3.24
N THR A 29 12.03 -10.10 -2.17
CA THR A 29 11.27 -10.26 -0.93
C THR A 29 9.79 -10.04 -1.18
N ILE A 30 8.99 -10.39 -0.19
CA ILE A 30 7.54 -10.23 -0.27
C ILE A 30 7.15 -8.75 -0.23
N GLU A 31 7.87 -7.92 0.51
CA GLU A 31 7.66 -6.47 0.53
C GLU A 31 7.99 -5.85 -0.84
N GLU A 32 9.07 -6.28 -1.49
CA GLU A 32 9.34 -5.88 -2.88
C GLU A 32 8.22 -6.33 -3.84
N ARG A 33 7.69 -7.53 -3.66
CA ARG A 33 6.55 -8.02 -4.44
C ARG A 33 5.26 -7.23 -4.17
N GLU A 34 5.01 -6.80 -2.94
CA GLU A 34 3.88 -5.92 -2.58
C GLU A 34 3.90 -4.61 -3.38
N GLU A 35 5.08 -4.05 -3.57
CA GLU A 35 5.27 -2.83 -4.35
C GLU A 35 5.27 -3.09 -5.87
N TYR A 36 5.85 -4.19 -6.35
CA TYR A 36 6.11 -4.38 -7.79
C TYR A 36 4.99 -5.13 -8.53
N GLU A 37 4.36 -6.14 -7.92
CA GLU A 37 3.33 -6.96 -8.57
C GLU A 37 2.14 -6.13 -9.11
N PRO A 38 1.61 -5.11 -8.39
CA PRO A 38 0.51 -4.31 -8.90
C PRO A 38 0.83 -3.61 -10.23
N TYR A 39 2.04 -3.09 -10.39
CA TYR A 39 2.48 -2.43 -11.63
C TYR A 39 2.65 -3.42 -12.78
N ILE A 40 3.19 -4.61 -12.49
CA ILE A 40 3.33 -5.69 -13.49
C ILE A 40 1.94 -6.17 -13.96
N ASP A 41 0.98 -6.31 -13.05
CA ASP A 41 -0.40 -6.68 -13.38
C ASP A 41 -1.09 -5.63 -14.27
N MET A 42 -0.71 -4.36 -14.15
CA MET A 42 -1.16 -3.27 -15.04
C MET A 42 -0.43 -3.25 -16.40
N GLY A 43 0.53 -4.15 -16.63
CA GLY A 43 1.37 -4.18 -17.82
C GLY A 43 2.52 -3.17 -17.82
N GLY A 44 2.80 -2.55 -16.67
CA GLY A 44 3.92 -1.64 -16.49
C GLY A 44 5.26 -2.37 -16.34
N VAL A 45 6.35 -1.62 -16.56
CA VAL A 45 7.72 -2.06 -16.26
C VAL A 45 8.21 -1.31 -15.05
N VAL A 46 8.69 -2.04 -14.04
CA VAL A 46 9.25 -1.47 -12.82
C VAL A 46 10.77 -1.48 -12.91
N TYR A 47 11.38 -0.36 -12.54
CA TYR A 47 12.82 -0.27 -12.31
C TYR A 47 13.11 0.03 -10.85
N ALA A 48 14.01 -0.74 -10.25
CA ALA A 48 14.43 -0.55 -8.86
C ALA A 48 15.92 -0.82 -8.68
N GLY A 49 16.51 -0.28 -7.62
CA GLY A 49 17.92 -0.44 -7.31
C GLY A 49 18.49 0.74 -6.53
N VAL A 50 19.79 0.70 -6.26
CA VAL A 50 20.50 1.70 -5.46
C VAL A 50 21.08 2.86 -6.28
N ASP A 51 21.23 2.69 -7.60
CA ASP A 51 21.82 3.69 -8.49
C ASP A 51 20.74 4.33 -9.38
N TYR A 52 20.15 5.41 -8.88
CA TYR A 52 19.09 6.15 -9.57
C TYR A 52 19.55 6.78 -10.89
N GLY A 53 20.84 7.07 -11.06
CA GLY A 53 21.36 7.54 -12.36
C GLY A 53 21.21 6.44 -13.41
N LYS A 54 21.65 5.22 -13.09
CA LYS A 54 21.54 4.08 -14.01
C LYS A 54 20.11 3.60 -14.21
N ILE A 55 19.26 3.69 -13.18
CA ILE A 55 17.84 3.37 -13.31
C ILE A 55 17.21 4.30 -14.35
N LEU A 56 17.46 5.62 -14.24
CA LEU A 56 16.94 6.58 -15.20
C LEU A 56 17.46 6.31 -16.61
N GLU A 57 18.77 6.11 -16.78
CA GLU A 57 19.39 5.79 -18.09
C GLU A 57 18.79 4.53 -18.74
N GLN A 58 18.35 3.54 -17.96
CA GLN A 58 17.72 2.33 -18.48
C GLN A 58 16.24 2.54 -18.80
N ALA A 59 15.50 3.24 -17.93
CA ALA A 59 14.07 3.50 -18.14
C ALA A 59 13.84 4.38 -19.39
N GLU A 60 14.69 5.40 -19.59
CA GLU A 60 14.62 6.31 -20.75
C GLU A 60 14.83 5.62 -22.11
N GLN A 61 15.34 4.38 -22.14
CA GLN A 61 15.55 3.64 -23.39
C GLN A 61 14.26 3.04 -23.95
N GLU A 62 13.23 2.85 -23.13
CA GLU A 62 12.00 2.15 -23.53
C GLU A 62 10.70 2.81 -23.04
N ALA A 63 10.77 3.90 -22.28
CA ALA A 63 9.61 4.60 -21.76
C ALA A 63 9.55 6.07 -22.22
N ASP A 64 8.39 6.50 -22.70
CA ASP A 64 8.09 7.91 -22.98
C ASP A 64 7.72 8.69 -21.71
N VAL A 65 7.20 7.99 -20.70
CA VAL A 65 6.79 8.56 -19.40
C VAL A 65 7.32 7.67 -18.28
N ILE A 66 7.94 8.30 -17.29
CA ILE A 66 8.48 7.62 -16.10
C ILE A 66 7.69 8.10 -14.88
N ILE A 67 7.10 7.15 -14.15
CA ILE A 67 6.52 7.41 -12.84
C ILE A 67 7.58 7.07 -11.80
N TRP A 68 8.02 8.08 -11.05
CA TRP A 68 8.87 7.85 -9.89
C TRP A 68 7.98 7.70 -8.65
N ASP A 69 8.05 6.54 -8.01
CA ASP A 69 7.33 6.25 -6.77
C ASP A 69 8.28 6.24 -5.57
N GLY A 70 8.09 7.20 -4.67
CA GLY A 70 8.83 7.36 -3.42
C GLY A 70 8.18 6.67 -2.21
N GLY A 71 6.99 6.11 -2.39
CA GLY A 71 6.16 5.63 -1.29
C GLY A 71 5.97 6.70 -0.21
N ASN A 72 6.03 6.28 1.05
CA ASN A 72 5.99 7.16 2.22
C ASN A 72 7.38 7.59 2.73
N ASN A 73 8.46 7.08 2.13
CA ASN A 73 9.81 7.17 2.68
C ASN A 73 10.72 8.17 1.96
N ASP A 74 10.44 8.53 0.70
CA ASP A 74 11.30 9.43 -0.08
C ASP A 74 10.59 10.65 -0.69
N PHE A 75 11.42 11.59 -1.15
CA PHE A 75 11.09 12.64 -2.11
C PHE A 75 11.83 12.36 -3.43
N SER A 76 11.33 12.89 -4.56
CA SER A 76 11.90 12.56 -5.88
C SER A 76 13.39 12.86 -5.97
N PHE A 77 14.17 11.85 -6.38
CA PHE A 77 15.61 12.01 -6.67
C PHE A 77 15.87 12.55 -8.08
N TYR A 78 14.84 12.54 -8.93
CA TYR A 78 14.84 13.20 -10.22
C TYR A 78 14.16 14.55 -10.11
N LYS A 79 14.43 15.45 -11.05
CA LYS A 79 13.59 16.64 -11.22
C LYS A 79 12.32 16.21 -11.96
N PRO A 80 11.14 16.17 -11.32
CA PRO A 80 9.92 15.82 -12.01
C PRO A 80 9.45 16.98 -12.88
N ASP A 81 8.79 16.67 -14.00
CA ASP A 81 8.02 17.65 -14.78
C ASP A 81 6.59 17.84 -14.22
N LEU A 82 6.13 16.90 -13.39
CA LEU A 82 4.90 16.95 -12.60
C LEU A 82 5.11 16.18 -11.28
N LEU A 83 4.94 16.84 -10.13
CA LEU A 83 5.01 16.22 -8.79
C LEU A 83 3.63 16.21 -8.12
N ILE A 84 3.09 15.01 -7.93
CA ILE A 84 1.85 14.78 -7.17
C ILE A 84 2.21 14.24 -5.79
N THR A 85 1.83 14.96 -4.74
CA THR A 85 2.05 14.55 -3.35
C THR A 85 0.73 14.14 -2.69
N LEU A 86 0.71 12.97 -2.06
CA LEU A 86 -0.43 12.49 -1.27
C LEU A 86 -0.38 13.05 0.16
N ALA A 87 -1.51 13.57 0.66
CA ALA A 87 -1.68 13.98 2.04
C ALA A 87 -2.81 13.18 2.72
N ASP A 88 -2.58 12.69 3.94
CA ASP A 88 -3.56 11.90 4.70
C ASP A 88 -4.23 12.74 5.81
N PRO A 89 -5.52 13.09 5.67
CA PRO A 89 -6.29 13.85 6.66
C PRO A 89 -6.61 13.06 7.94
N HIS A 90 -6.28 11.77 8.03
CA HIS A 90 -6.29 11.07 9.33
C HIS A 90 -5.10 11.43 10.20
N ARG A 91 -4.07 12.08 9.63
CA ARG A 91 -2.83 12.50 10.31
C ARG A 91 -2.50 13.98 10.03
N PRO A 92 -3.40 14.92 10.38
CA PRO A 92 -3.19 16.33 10.07
C PRO A 92 -1.91 16.87 10.71
N GLY A 93 -1.14 17.63 9.95
CA GLY A 93 0.17 18.18 10.34
C GLY A 93 1.36 17.36 9.85
N HIS A 94 1.16 16.15 9.33
CA HIS A 94 2.24 15.35 8.73
C HIS A 94 2.79 16.00 7.46
N GLU A 95 1.95 16.70 6.70
CA GLU A 95 2.30 17.54 5.55
C GLU A 95 3.24 18.72 5.91
N LEU A 96 3.37 19.04 7.20
CA LEU A 96 4.28 20.10 7.68
C LEU A 96 5.51 19.54 8.41
N SER A 97 5.32 18.48 9.19
CA SER A 97 6.28 18.08 10.24
C SER A 97 6.97 16.75 9.99
N PHE A 98 6.42 15.89 9.13
CA PHE A 98 6.97 14.57 8.88
C PHE A 98 7.94 14.63 7.70
N TYR A 99 9.13 14.03 7.84
CA TYR A 99 10.08 13.91 6.74
C TYR A 99 9.91 12.54 6.05
N PRO A 100 9.85 12.46 4.72
CA PRO A 100 10.01 13.55 3.75
C PRO A 100 8.70 14.27 3.34
N GLY A 101 7.57 13.95 3.98
CA GLY A 101 6.25 14.54 3.65
C GLY A 101 6.22 16.07 3.57
N SER A 102 6.97 16.76 4.43
CA SER A 102 7.10 18.23 4.40
C SER A 102 7.82 18.73 3.16
N VAL A 103 8.88 18.05 2.72
CA VAL A 103 9.61 18.35 1.47
C VAL A 103 8.71 18.12 0.27
N ASN A 104 8.01 16.98 0.24
CA ASN A 104 7.07 16.65 -0.83
C ASN A 104 5.93 17.66 -0.93
N THR A 105 5.41 18.15 0.21
CA THR A 105 4.32 19.15 0.22
C THR A 105 4.78 20.51 -0.31
N ILE A 106 5.99 20.95 0.08
CA ILE A 106 6.57 22.21 -0.38
C ILE A 106 6.87 22.17 -1.89
N ALA A 107 7.33 21.02 -2.40
CA ALA A 107 7.73 20.88 -3.80
C ALA A 107 6.57 20.54 -4.76
N ALA A 108 5.41 20.11 -4.25
CA ALA A 108 4.32 19.59 -5.06
C ALA A 108 3.76 20.61 -6.07
N ASP A 109 3.47 20.15 -7.28
CA ASP A 109 2.58 20.84 -8.21
C ASP A 109 1.11 20.59 -7.83
N VAL A 110 0.82 19.35 -7.41
CA VAL A 110 -0.51 18.91 -6.99
C VAL A 110 -0.41 18.22 -5.63
N VAL A 111 -1.26 18.63 -4.69
CA VAL A 111 -1.49 17.89 -3.44
C VAL A 111 -2.86 17.22 -3.49
N LEU A 112 -2.87 15.89 -3.49
CA LEU A 112 -4.06 15.08 -3.40
C LEU A 112 -4.33 14.74 -1.93
N ILE A 113 -5.32 15.41 -1.33
CA ILE A 113 -5.76 15.08 0.03
C ILE A 113 -6.60 13.80 -0.08
N ASN A 114 -6.02 12.65 0.22
CA ASN A 114 -6.65 11.35 0.01
C ASN A 114 -7.59 10.97 1.17
N LYS A 115 -8.41 9.91 1.02
CA LYS A 115 -9.31 9.36 2.04
C LYS A 115 -10.35 10.37 2.58
N VAL A 116 -10.76 11.35 1.77
CA VAL A 116 -11.75 12.36 2.21
C VAL A 116 -13.12 11.76 2.53
N ASN A 117 -13.42 10.59 1.96
CA ASN A 117 -14.64 9.83 2.20
C ASN A 117 -14.71 9.24 3.62
N THR A 118 -13.58 9.04 4.30
CA THR A 118 -13.53 8.46 5.65
C THR A 118 -13.03 9.42 6.72
N ALA A 119 -12.39 10.53 6.33
CA ALA A 119 -11.83 11.49 7.26
C ALA A 119 -12.84 12.52 7.76
N LYS A 120 -12.56 13.07 8.96
CA LYS A 120 -13.35 14.17 9.52
C LYS A 120 -13.12 15.45 8.70
N LYS A 121 -14.21 16.18 8.45
CA LYS A 121 -14.17 17.44 7.71
C LYS A 121 -13.20 18.44 8.31
N GLU A 122 -13.11 18.54 9.64
CA GLU A 122 -12.19 19.48 10.29
C GLU A 122 -10.72 19.16 9.99
N ASN A 123 -10.39 17.86 9.85
CA ASN A 123 -9.03 17.45 9.53
C ASN A 123 -8.68 17.75 8.07
N ILE A 124 -9.62 17.50 7.14
CA ILE A 124 -9.45 17.81 5.72
C ILE A 124 -9.16 19.31 5.54
N GLU A 125 -9.95 20.16 6.19
CA GLU A 125 -9.73 21.62 6.15
C GLU A 125 -8.41 22.03 6.82
N SER A 126 -8.00 21.34 7.88
CA SER A 126 -6.71 21.58 8.53
C SER A 126 -5.53 21.28 7.59
N VAL A 127 -5.54 20.13 6.93
CA VAL A 127 -4.52 19.76 5.93
C VAL A 127 -4.52 20.78 4.78
N ARG A 128 -5.68 21.13 4.23
CA ARG A 128 -5.78 22.11 3.13
C ARG A 128 -5.16 23.45 3.51
N LYS A 129 -5.45 23.94 4.72
CA LYS A 129 -4.88 25.19 5.23
C LYS A 129 -3.36 25.09 5.40
N ASN A 130 -2.89 23.97 5.92
CA ASN A 130 -1.46 23.73 6.13
C ASN A 130 -0.71 23.69 4.81
N VAL A 131 -1.21 22.96 3.81
CA VAL A 131 -0.64 22.93 2.45
C VAL A 131 -0.54 24.33 1.88
N LYS A 132 -1.63 25.12 1.90
CA LYS A 132 -1.60 26.50 1.40
C LYS A 132 -0.67 27.44 2.16
N SER A 133 -0.34 27.13 3.42
CA SER A 133 0.59 27.95 4.20
C SER A 133 2.05 27.78 3.76
N VAL A 134 2.42 26.62 3.21
CA VAL A 134 3.80 26.31 2.79
C VAL A 134 3.98 26.25 1.27
N ASN A 135 2.90 25.96 0.53
CA ASN A 135 2.87 25.90 -0.92
C ASN A 135 1.55 26.53 -1.42
N PRO A 136 1.49 27.87 -1.56
CA PRO A 136 0.28 28.57 -1.99
C PRO A 136 -0.10 28.24 -3.45
N ASP A 137 0.87 27.87 -4.28
CA ASP A 137 0.72 27.66 -5.72
C ASP A 137 0.26 26.24 -6.08
N ALA A 138 0.49 25.23 -5.22
CA ALA A 138 0.02 23.87 -5.45
C ALA A 138 -1.49 23.81 -5.70
N GLN A 139 -1.88 23.10 -6.75
CA GLN A 139 -3.26 22.67 -6.95
C GLN A 139 -3.62 21.68 -5.83
N ILE A 140 -4.78 21.82 -5.21
CA ILE A 140 -5.25 20.89 -4.18
C ILE A 140 -6.51 20.22 -4.66
N ILE A 141 -6.50 18.89 -4.68
CA ILE A 141 -7.64 18.06 -5.11
C ILE A 141 -8.03 17.08 -4.00
N ASP A 142 -9.28 16.63 -4.02
CA ASP A 142 -9.84 15.73 -3.02
C ASP A 142 -9.86 14.30 -3.55
N GLY A 143 -9.31 13.38 -2.74
CA GLY A 143 -9.11 11.98 -3.08
C GLY A 143 -10.01 11.07 -2.31
N ILE A 144 -10.81 10.28 -3.02
CA ILE A 144 -11.53 9.13 -2.48
C ILE A 144 -10.62 7.92 -2.58
N SER A 145 -10.44 7.24 -1.45
CA SER A 145 -9.81 5.93 -1.41
C SER A 145 -10.89 4.93 -1.04
N ASP A 146 -11.33 4.15 -2.02
CA ASP A 146 -12.30 3.09 -1.82
C ASP A 146 -11.59 1.82 -1.37
N VAL A 147 -12.27 1.05 -0.53
CA VAL A 147 -11.82 -0.26 -0.06
C VAL A 147 -12.77 -1.28 -0.65
N ILE A 148 -12.29 -2.01 -1.65
CA ILE A 148 -13.12 -2.91 -2.47
C ILE A 148 -12.77 -4.35 -2.11
N LEU A 149 -13.74 -5.10 -1.60
CA LEU A 149 -13.59 -6.54 -1.38
C LEU A 149 -13.97 -7.31 -2.64
N GLU A 150 -13.05 -8.12 -3.15
CA GLU A 150 -13.37 -9.05 -4.24
C GLU A 150 -14.41 -10.08 -3.76
N ASN A 151 -15.45 -10.34 -4.57
CA ASN A 151 -16.55 -11.28 -4.25
C ASN A 151 -17.27 -10.99 -2.91
N ALA A 152 -17.53 -9.71 -2.62
CA ALA A 152 -18.11 -9.24 -1.36
C ALA A 152 -19.46 -9.89 -0.95
N ASP A 153 -20.28 -10.33 -1.91
CA ASP A 153 -21.58 -10.98 -1.64
C ASP A 153 -21.42 -12.25 -0.76
N ASP A 154 -20.23 -12.84 -0.75
CA ASP A 154 -19.95 -14.07 -0.03
C ASP A 154 -19.71 -13.91 1.48
N ILE A 155 -19.67 -12.70 2.06
CA ILE A 155 -19.34 -12.54 3.50
C ILE A 155 -20.46 -12.01 4.39
N LYS A 156 -21.59 -11.59 3.81
CA LYS A 156 -22.67 -10.97 4.58
C LYS A 156 -23.20 -11.90 5.67
N GLY A 157 -23.13 -11.46 6.93
CA GLY A 157 -23.57 -12.21 8.10
C GLY A 157 -22.67 -13.41 8.49
N LYS A 158 -21.55 -13.63 7.80
CA LYS A 158 -20.61 -14.72 8.07
C LYS A 158 -19.56 -14.34 9.12
N LYS A 159 -18.94 -15.36 9.72
CA LYS A 159 -17.76 -15.18 10.58
C LYS A 159 -16.53 -15.08 9.71
N VAL A 160 -15.76 -14.02 9.87
CA VAL A 160 -14.58 -13.75 9.06
C VAL A 160 -13.34 -13.57 9.92
N LEU A 161 -12.22 -14.04 9.41
CA LEU A 161 -10.90 -13.70 9.91
C LEU A 161 -10.33 -12.57 9.05
N VAL A 162 -9.87 -11.49 9.66
CA VAL A 162 -9.24 -10.37 8.94
C VAL A 162 -7.72 -10.44 9.10
N ILE A 163 -7.02 -10.44 7.97
CA ILE A 163 -5.57 -10.28 7.88
C ILE A 163 -5.28 -8.84 7.46
N GLU A 164 -4.40 -8.16 8.17
CA GLU A 164 -3.99 -6.79 7.84
C GLU A 164 -2.51 -6.71 7.52
N ASP A 165 -2.13 -5.65 6.80
CA ASP A 165 -0.74 -5.29 6.58
C ASP A 165 0.05 -5.21 7.90
N GLY A 166 1.07 -6.06 8.04
CA GLY A 166 1.82 -6.24 9.27
C GLY A 166 2.49 -4.96 9.75
N PRO A 167 3.35 -4.30 8.95
CA PRO A 167 3.94 -3.02 9.29
C PRO A 167 2.93 -1.96 9.74
N THR A 168 1.78 -1.83 9.05
CA THR A 168 0.73 -0.87 9.40
C THR A 168 0.17 -1.10 10.80
N VAL A 169 -0.19 -2.34 11.14
CA VAL A 169 -0.83 -2.63 12.45
C VAL A 169 0.18 -2.85 13.57
N THR A 170 1.44 -3.18 13.26
CA THR A 170 2.49 -3.38 14.27
C THR A 170 3.25 -2.08 14.56
N HIS A 171 4.25 -1.75 13.76
CA HIS A 171 5.10 -0.57 13.94
C HIS A 171 4.35 0.74 13.67
N GLY A 172 3.37 0.73 12.76
CA GLY A 172 2.45 1.84 12.50
C GLY A 172 1.41 2.08 13.60
N SER A 173 1.31 1.17 14.58
CA SER A 173 0.45 1.27 15.77
C SER A 173 -1.06 1.42 15.48
N MET A 174 -1.52 1.03 14.29
CA MET A 174 -2.94 1.02 13.96
C MET A 174 -3.63 -0.21 14.56
N GLU A 175 -4.86 -0.06 15.06
CA GLU A 175 -5.64 -1.19 15.60
C GLU A 175 -6.32 -2.03 14.51
N TYR A 176 -6.55 -1.43 13.34
CA TYR A 176 -7.21 -2.04 12.18
C TYR A 176 -6.68 -1.42 10.88
N GLY A 177 -6.96 -2.07 9.76
CA GLY A 177 -6.60 -1.59 8.42
C GLY A 177 -7.74 -1.77 7.42
N ALA A 178 -7.39 -1.94 6.15
CA ALA A 178 -8.38 -2.03 5.08
C ALA A 178 -9.17 -3.33 5.11
N GLY A 179 -8.60 -4.44 5.60
CA GLY A 179 -9.33 -5.69 5.77
C GLY A 179 -10.57 -5.54 6.66
N THR A 180 -10.40 -4.79 7.75
CA THR A 180 -11.44 -4.52 8.74
C THR A 180 -12.51 -3.60 8.17
N VAL A 181 -12.10 -2.51 7.50
CA VAL A 181 -13.03 -1.58 6.82
C VAL A 181 -13.86 -2.35 5.78
N ALA A 182 -13.21 -3.19 4.97
CA ALA A 182 -13.89 -4.01 3.97
C ALA A 182 -14.90 -4.98 4.59
N ALA A 183 -14.56 -5.60 5.72
CA ALA A 183 -15.46 -6.53 6.42
C ALA A 183 -16.71 -5.82 6.95
N GLU A 184 -16.55 -4.62 7.52
CA GLU A 184 -17.63 -3.83 8.09
C GLU A 184 -18.56 -3.26 7.00
N ASP A 185 -17.98 -2.66 5.95
CA ASP A 185 -18.72 -2.08 4.82
C ASP A 185 -19.57 -3.12 4.08
N ASN A 186 -19.11 -4.37 4.05
CA ASN A 186 -19.81 -5.49 3.42
C ASN A 186 -20.61 -6.36 4.42
N HIS A 187 -20.82 -5.85 5.63
CA HIS A 187 -21.70 -6.43 6.64
C HIS A 187 -21.37 -7.88 7.03
N ALA A 188 -20.08 -8.17 7.26
CA ALA A 188 -19.67 -9.39 7.94
C ALA A 188 -20.41 -9.55 9.28
N GLY A 189 -20.78 -10.77 9.65
CA GLY A 189 -21.53 -11.03 10.88
C GLY A 189 -20.67 -10.92 12.14
N GLU A 190 -19.41 -11.35 12.06
CA GLU A 190 -18.47 -11.34 13.17
C GLU A 190 -17.03 -11.30 12.63
N ILE A 191 -16.21 -10.35 13.10
CA ILE A 191 -14.75 -10.40 12.92
C ILE A 191 -14.17 -11.17 14.10
N VAL A 192 -13.66 -12.37 13.83
CA VAL A 192 -13.19 -13.31 14.85
C VAL A 192 -11.79 -12.95 15.34
N ASP A 193 -11.59 -13.01 16.66
CA ASP A 193 -10.30 -12.80 17.31
C ASP A 193 -9.32 -13.95 16.94
N PRO A 194 -8.20 -13.65 16.25
CA PRO A 194 -7.25 -14.67 15.79
C PRO A 194 -6.40 -15.28 16.91
N ARG A 195 -6.32 -14.66 18.10
CA ARG A 195 -5.29 -14.98 19.10
C ARG A 195 -5.36 -16.41 19.62
N SER A 196 -6.57 -16.97 19.73
CA SER A 196 -6.76 -18.36 20.15
C SER A 196 -6.31 -19.39 19.12
N PHE A 197 -6.12 -18.98 17.87
CA PHE A 197 -5.73 -19.85 16.76
C PHE A 197 -4.27 -19.67 16.32
N ALA A 198 -3.60 -18.63 16.84
CA ALA A 198 -2.24 -18.28 16.50
C ALA A 198 -1.24 -19.38 16.89
N VAL A 199 -0.28 -19.64 16.01
CA VAL A 199 0.82 -20.58 16.25
C VAL A 199 2.19 -19.94 16.03
N GLY A 200 3.21 -20.49 16.69
CA GLY A 200 4.61 -20.11 16.48
C GLY A 200 4.87 -18.62 16.70
N SER A 201 5.57 -17.98 15.76
CA SER A 201 5.97 -16.57 15.87
C SER A 201 4.81 -15.57 15.87
N ILE A 202 3.62 -15.99 15.46
CA ILE A 202 2.41 -15.16 15.50
C ILE A 202 1.93 -14.99 16.95
N VAL A 203 2.12 -15.99 17.81
CA VAL A 203 1.85 -15.88 19.26
C VAL A 203 2.74 -14.80 19.86
N ASP A 204 4.04 -14.87 19.60
CA ASP A 204 5.02 -13.87 20.06
C ASP A 204 4.66 -12.45 19.57
N THR A 205 4.10 -12.36 18.36
CA THR A 205 3.64 -11.08 17.77
C THR A 205 2.48 -10.50 18.57
N PHE A 206 1.47 -11.29 18.94
CA PHE A 206 0.37 -10.82 19.79
C PHE A 206 0.80 -10.48 21.21
N GLU A 207 1.78 -11.20 21.76
CA GLU A 207 2.36 -10.87 23.08
C GLU A 207 3.12 -9.52 23.05
N LYS A 208 3.80 -9.24 21.94
CA LYS A 208 4.55 -7.99 21.75
C LYS A 208 3.64 -6.79 21.44
N TYR A 209 2.63 -6.97 20.59
CA TYR A 209 1.74 -5.93 20.11
C TYR A 209 0.34 -6.11 20.71
N THR A 210 0.23 -5.79 22.01
CA THR A 210 -0.97 -6.09 22.81
C THR A 210 -2.23 -5.31 22.43
N HIS A 211 -2.11 -4.29 21.59
CA HIS A 211 -3.25 -3.55 21.03
C HIS A 211 -4.01 -4.35 19.97
N LEU A 212 -3.37 -5.37 19.38
CA LEU A 212 -4.00 -6.22 18.36
C LEU A 212 -4.94 -7.25 19.00
N SER A 213 -6.19 -7.25 18.54
CA SER A 213 -7.22 -8.15 19.07
C SER A 213 -8.19 -8.70 18.03
N LYS A 214 -8.42 -8.01 16.91
CA LYS A 214 -9.39 -8.42 15.89
C LYS A 214 -8.78 -8.64 14.51
N VAL A 215 -7.47 -8.48 14.40
CA VAL A 215 -6.74 -8.57 13.13
C VAL A 215 -5.54 -9.48 13.29
N LEU A 216 -5.29 -10.28 12.27
CA LEU A 216 -4.11 -11.13 12.13
C LEU A 216 -3.05 -10.36 11.35
N PRO A 217 -1.95 -9.92 11.98
CA PRO A 217 -0.90 -9.21 11.24
C PRO A 217 -0.21 -10.14 10.24
N ALA A 218 -0.10 -9.69 9.00
CA ALA A 218 0.69 -10.35 7.97
C ALA A 218 2.19 -10.17 8.27
N MET A 219 2.86 -11.22 8.77
CA MET A 219 4.26 -11.14 9.21
C MET A 219 5.24 -11.69 8.16
N GLY A 220 6.21 -10.85 7.76
CA GLY A 220 7.13 -10.98 6.62
C GLY A 220 7.72 -12.36 6.34
N TYR A 221 7.21 -13.02 5.30
CA TYR A 221 7.22 -14.48 5.22
C TYR A 221 8.52 -15.11 4.70
N GLY A 222 9.37 -15.52 5.64
CA GLY A 222 10.20 -16.72 5.43
C GLY A 222 9.33 -17.99 5.42
N LYS A 223 9.87 -19.11 4.89
CA LYS A 223 9.16 -20.41 4.78
C LYS A 223 8.47 -20.87 6.07
N LYS A 224 9.02 -20.51 7.23
CA LYS A 224 8.46 -20.84 8.54
C LYS A 224 7.21 -19.99 8.82
N GLN A 225 7.29 -18.67 8.64
CA GLN A 225 6.19 -17.75 8.88
C GLN A 225 5.04 -17.95 7.90
N THR A 226 5.32 -18.32 6.64
CA THR A 226 4.26 -18.71 5.68
C THR A 226 3.42 -19.86 6.24
N LYS A 227 4.08 -20.92 6.73
CA LYS A 227 3.42 -22.09 7.29
C LYS A 227 2.65 -21.79 8.58
N GLU A 228 3.25 -20.98 9.46
CA GLU A 228 2.59 -20.55 10.70
C GLU A 228 1.34 -19.72 10.40
N LEU A 229 1.38 -18.87 9.36
CA LEU A 229 0.19 -18.13 8.93
C LEU A 229 -0.86 -19.06 8.33
N GLU A 230 -0.48 -19.99 7.44
CA GLU A 230 -1.40 -21.00 6.89
C GLU A 230 -2.09 -21.80 8.00
N GLU A 231 -1.31 -22.29 8.97
CA GLU A 231 -1.84 -23.07 10.10
C GLU A 231 -2.76 -22.23 10.99
N THR A 232 -2.40 -20.98 11.29
CA THR A 232 -3.25 -20.06 12.05
C THR A 232 -4.58 -19.82 11.34
N ILE A 233 -4.56 -19.59 10.02
CA ILE A 233 -5.77 -19.40 9.21
C ILE A 233 -6.63 -20.67 9.21
N ASN A 234 -6.00 -21.83 9.00
CA ASN A 234 -6.71 -23.11 8.93
C ASN A 234 -7.31 -23.52 10.29
N ASN A 235 -6.68 -23.13 11.40
CA ASN A 235 -7.20 -23.35 12.76
C ASN A 235 -8.40 -22.45 13.12
N ALA A 236 -8.52 -21.28 12.49
CA ALA A 236 -9.60 -20.34 12.79
C ALA A 236 -10.98 -20.92 12.44
N GLU A 237 -11.94 -20.79 13.35
CA GLU A 237 -13.34 -21.22 13.13
C GLU A 237 -14.14 -20.12 12.41
N VAL A 238 -13.82 -19.90 11.13
CA VAL A 238 -14.41 -18.84 10.29
C VAL A 238 -14.88 -19.40 8.95
N ASP A 239 -15.83 -18.71 8.33
CA ASP A 239 -16.37 -19.08 7.02
C ASP A 239 -15.51 -18.56 5.86
N ALA A 240 -14.80 -17.45 6.06
CA ALA A 240 -13.94 -16.83 5.06
C ALA A 240 -12.82 -16.00 5.72
N VAL A 241 -11.79 -15.71 4.95
CA VAL A 241 -10.65 -14.87 5.33
C VAL A 241 -10.64 -13.64 4.44
N ILE A 242 -10.46 -12.46 5.03
CA ILE A 242 -10.34 -11.20 4.30
C ILE A 242 -8.90 -10.73 4.44
N SER A 243 -8.24 -10.49 3.31
CA SER A 243 -6.85 -10.04 3.25
C SER A 243 -6.80 -8.56 2.86
N GLY A 244 -6.38 -7.73 3.82
CA GLY A 244 -6.10 -6.30 3.67
C GLY A 244 -4.67 -5.98 3.24
N THR A 245 -3.90 -6.98 2.80
CA THR A 245 -2.49 -6.82 2.38
C THR A 245 -2.40 -6.36 0.92
N PRO A 246 -1.37 -5.59 0.54
CA PRO A 246 -1.16 -5.21 -0.87
C PRO A 246 -0.93 -6.41 -1.80
N ILE A 247 -0.20 -7.46 -1.37
CA ILE A 247 -0.04 -8.71 -2.13
C ILE A 247 -1.33 -9.53 -2.22
N ASP A 248 -1.41 -10.33 -3.27
CA ASP A 248 -2.34 -11.45 -3.31
C ASP A 248 -1.83 -12.65 -2.50
N LEU A 249 -2.31 -12.77 -1.26
CA LEU A 249 -1.96 -13.89 -0.39
C LEU A 249 -2.33 -15.26 -0.98
N ASN A 250 -3.27 -15.36 -1.93
CA ASN A 250 -3.61 -16.62 -2.59
C ASN A 250 -2.44 -17.24 -3.36
N ARG A 251 -1.42 -16.45 -3.70
CA ARG A 251 -0.25 -16.92 -4.44
C ARG A 251 0.81 -17.54 -3.54
N VAL A 252 0.85 -17.12 -2.27
CA VAL A 252 1.88 -17.52 -1.31
C VAL A 252 1.35 -18.45 -0.21
N LEU A 253 0.04 -18.42 0.06
CA LEU A 253 -0.61 -19.27 1.06
C LEU A 253 -1.51 -20.33 0.41
N LYS A 254 -1.57 -21.49 1.05
CA LYS A 254 -2.53 -22.56 0.77
C LYS A 254 -3.43 -22.77 1.97
N THR A 255 -4.63 -22.20 1.89
CA THR A 255 -5.64 -22.26 2.95
C THR A 255 -6.80 -23.17 2.55
N ASP A 256 -7.44 -23.80 3.54
CA ASP A 256 -8.66 -24.57 3.34
C ASP A 256 -9.94 -23.71 3.32
N LYS A 257 -9.77 -22.40 3.55
CA LYS A 257 -10.83 -21.39 3.57
C LYS A 257 -10.73 -20.46 2.36
N PRO A 258 -11.87 -19.93 1.88
CA PRO A 258 -11.87 -18.84 0.91
C PRO A 258 -11.09 -17.64 1.44
N LEU A 259 -10.12 -17.15 0.65
CA LEU A 259 -9.33 -15.96 0.95
C LEU A 259 -9.69 -14.86 -0.05
N LEU A 260 -10.39 -13.85 0.45
CA LEU A 260 -10.93 -12.73 -0.30
C LEU A 260 -9.97 -11.55 -0.18
N ARG A 261 -9.54 -11.01 -1.30
CA ARG A 261 -8.58 -9.91 -1.33
C ARG A 261 -9.31 -8.57 -1.30
N VAL A 262 -8.81 -7.67 -0.47
CA VAL A 262 -9.17 -6.25 -0.49
C VAL A 262 -8.26 -5.53 -1.47
N ARG A 263 -8.86 -4.72 -2.33
CA ARG A 263 -8.16 -3.80 -3.21
C ARG A 263 -8.46 -2.37 -2.80
N TYR A 264 -7.47 -1.50 -2.95
CA TYR A 264 -7.70 -0.07 -2.91
C TYR A 264 -8.16 0.41 -4.29
N GLY A 265 -9.24 1.16 -4.30
CA GLY A 265 -9.72 1.88 -5.47
C GLY A 265 -9.47 3.38 -5.31
N VAL A 266 -9.23 4.04 -6.44
CA VAL A 266 -9.37 5.49 -6.52
C VAL A 266 -10.78 5.77 -7.04
N GLY A 267 -11.61 6.44 -6.24
CA GLY A 267 -13.02 6.63 -6.60
C GLY A 267 -13.18 7.36 -7.94
N ASP A 268 -14.26 7.07 -8.69
CA ASP A 268 -14.48 7.57 -10.07
C ASP A 268 -14.24 9.08 -10.24
N THR A 269 -14.66 9.88 -9.25
CA THR A 269 -14.49 11.33 -9.28
C THR A 269 -13.02 11.72 -9.21
N THR A 270 -12.26 11.10 -8.30
CA THR A 270 -10.83 11.34 -8.14
C THR A 270 -10.06 10.84 -9.36
N ALA A 271 -10.44 9.68 -9.92
CA ALA A 271 -9.84 9.14 -11.13
C ALA A 271 -9.95 10.13 -12.31
N LYS A 272 -11.14 10.69 -12.55
CA LYS A 272 -11.36 11.68 -13.63
C LYS A 272 -10.59 12.97 -13.43
N GLU A 273 -10.45 13.42 -12.17
CA GLU A 273 -9.70 14.63 -11.87
C GLU A 273 -8.20 14.42 -12.08
N LEU A 274 -7.66 13.25 -11.67
CA LEU A 274 -6.28 12.86 -11.97
C LEU A 274 -6.04 12.67 -13.47
N GLU A 275 -6.96 12.03 -14.18
CA GLU A 275 -6.91 11.87 -15.64
C GLU A 275 -6.79 13.23 -16.32
N THR A 276 -7.60 14.22 -15.92
CA THR A 276 -7.52 15.59 -16.47
C THR A 276 -6.15 16.23 -16.25
N ILE A 277 -5.54 16.03 -15.07
CA ILE A 277 -4.21 16.57 -14.74
C ILE A 277 -3.13 15.88 -15.58
N VAL A 278 -3.17 14.55 -15.68
CA VAL A 278 -2.21 13.74 -16.44
C VAL A 278 -2.36 13.98 -17.94
N ASP A 279 -3.57 14.15 -18.46
CA ASP A 279 -3.82 14.53 -19.85
C ASP A 279 -3.23 15.90 -20.18
N SER A 280 -3.41 16.88 -19.29
CA SER A 280 -2.80 18.20 -19.47
C SER A 280 -1.27 18.12 -19.50
N PHE A 281 -0.70 17.29 -18.64
CA PHE A 281 0.74 17.02 -18.61
C PHE A 281 1.23 16.36 -19.91
N THR A 282 0.61 15.25 -20.31
CA THR A 282 1.02 14.51 -21.51
C THR A 282 0.88 15.35 -22.77
N ASN A 283 -0.23 16.06 -22.97
CA ASN A 283 -0.43 16.96 -24.12
C ASN A 283 0.62 18.09 -24.23
N LYS A 284 1.25 18.45 -23.11
CA LYS A 284 2.27 19.50 -23.07
C LYS A 284 3.68 18.96 -23.32
N HIS A 285 3.93 17.69 -22.97
CA HIS A 285 5.28 17.11 -22.90
C HIS A 285 5.55 16.00 -23.94
N LEU A 286 4.50 15.39 -24.53
CA LEU A 286 4.57 14.36 -25.57
C LEU A 286 3.93 14.86 -26.88
#